data_AF-A0A3M0WJU9-F1
#
_entry.id   AF-A0A3M0WJU9-F1
#
_cell.length_a   1.000
_cell.length_b   1.000
_cell.length_c   1.000
_cell.angle_alpha   90.00
_cell.angle_beta   90.00
_cell.angle_gamma   90.00
#
_symmetry.space_group_name_H-M   'P 1'
#
loop_
_entity.id
_entity.type
_entity.pdbx_description
1 polymer ?
#
loop_
_entity_poly.entity_id
_entity_poly.type
_entity_poly.pdbx_seq_one_letter_code
_entity_poly.pdbx_strand_id
1 'polypeptide(L)' 'MNALILIIISGVLIALSFPGYFIPFSALLGFFIFFKEIYSYGLKKTTIFSFLVGFVFSLLTLYWTV' A
#
# COMPACT_ATOMS: atom_id res chain seq x y z
N MET A 1 10.39 -5.50 -12.44
CA MET A 1 8.94 -5.43 -12.12
C MET A 1 8.50 -3.98 -12.22
N ASN A 2 7.29 -3.72 -12.71
CA ASN A 2 6.79 -2.36 -12.90
C ASN A 2 6.50 -1.72 -11.52
N ALA A 3 7.08 -0.55 -11.21
CA ALA A 3 6.98 0.07 -9.88
C ALA A 3 5.52 0.30 -9.43
N LEU A 4 4.65 0.61 -10.38
CA LEU A 4 3.21 0.80 -10.16
C LEU A 4 2.53 -0.47 -9.61
N ILE A 5 2.94 -1.65 -10.09
CA ILE A 5 2.41 -2.94 -9.61
C ILE A 5 2.85 -3.18 -8.16
N LEU A 6 4.11 -2.87 -7.82
CA LEU A 6 4.63 -3.02 -6.46
C LEU A 6 3.92 -2.10 -5.46
N ILE A 7 3.59 -0.88 -5.88
CA ILE A 7 2.80 0.08 -5.08
C ILE A 7 1.38 -0.43 -4.82
N ILE A 8 0.72 -1.03 -5.82
CA ILE A 8 -0.60 -1.63 -5.62
C ILE A 8 -0.50 -2.80 -4.64
N ILE A 9 0.49 -3.69 -4.82
CA ILE A 9 0.73 -4.84 -3.93
C ILE A 9 1.00 -4.36 -2.50
N SER A 10 1.75 -3.27 -2.32
CA SER A 10 2.01 -2.73 -0.98
C SER A 10 0.72 -2.27 -0.28
N GLY A 11 -0.18 -1.59 -1.00
CA GLY A 11 -1.49 -1.19 -0.47
C GLY A 11 -2.36 -2.38 -0.06
N VAL A 12 -2.37 -3.45 -0.87
CA VAL A 12 -3.08 -4.70 -0.54
C VAL A 12 -2.50 -5.35 0.71
N LEU A 13 -1.18 -5.47 0.79
CA LEU A 13 -0.50 -6.07 1.95
C LEU A 13 -0.77 -5.28 3.24
N ILE A 14 -0.81 -3.95 3.18
CA ILE A 14 -1.18 -3.13 4.33
C ILE A 14 -2.65 -3.37 4.72
N ALA A 15 -3.56 -3.46 3.75
CA ALA A 15 -4.97 -3.72 4.02
C ALA A 15 -5.21 -5.09 4.68
N LEU A 16 -4.45 -6.12 4.32
CA LEU A 16 -4.54 -7.46 4.93
C LEU A 16 -4.20 -7.48 6.43
N SER A 17 -3.50 -6.46 6.93
CA SER A 17 -3.19 -6.33 8.36
C SER A 17 -4.36 -5.81 9.20
N PHE A 18 -5.37 -5.21 8.55
CA PHE A 18 -6.50 -4.59 9.22
C PHE A 18 -7.65 -5.60 9.52
N PRO A 19 -8.64 -5.19 10.33
CA PRO A 19 -9.81 -6.01 10.64
C PRO A 19 -10.49 -6.49 9.34
N GLY A 20 -10.68 -7.81 9.23
CA GLY A 20 -11.18 -8.48 8.02
C GLY A 20 -10.34 -9.72 7.68
N TYR A 21 -9.02 -9.56 7.58
CA TYR A 21 -8.08 -10.65 7.31
C TYR A 21 -7.12 -10.90 8.48
N PHE A 22 -6.74 -9.85 9.22
CA PHE A 22 -5.96 -9.92 10.44
C PHE A 22 -4.61 -10.67 10.31
N ILE A 23 -3.85 -10.35 9.25
CA ILE A 23 -2.50 -10.88 9.02
C ILE A 23 -1.48 -9.78 9.40
N PRO A 24 -1.11 -9.59 10.67
CA PRO A 24 -0.38 -8.40 11.14
C PRO A 24 0.99 -8.23 10.47
N PHE A 25 1.70 -9.32 10.18
CA PHE A 25 3.03 -9.26 9.54
C PHE A 25 2.99 -8.80 8.07
N SER A 26 1.82 -8.82 7.42
CA SER A 26 1.66 -8.33 6.05
C SER A 26 1.90 -6.82 5.93
N ALA A 27 1.59 -6.04 6.97
CA ALA A 27 1.87 -4.61 7.01
C ALA A 27 3.37 -4.32 6.91
N LEU A 28 4.21 -5.09 7.61
CA LEU A 28 5.68 -4.91 7.57
C LEU A 28 6.22 -5.10 6.16
N LEU A 29 5.76 -6.15 5.47
CA LEU A 29 6.15 -6.39 4.07
C LEU A 29 5.61 -5.30 3.13
N GLY A 30 4.36 -4.86 3.33
CA GLY A 30 3.76 -3.78 2.56
C GLY A 30 4.55 -2.48 2.70
N PHE A 31 4.82 -2.04 3.93
CA PHE A 31 5.62 -0.84 4.18
C PHE A 31 7.06 -0.97 3.67
N PHE A 32 7.69 -2.15 3.81
CA PHE A 32 9.03 -2.37 3.27
C PHE A 32 9.09 -2.19 1.75
N ILE A 33 8.15 -2.78 1.01
CA ILE A 33 8.06 -2.63 -0.46
C ILE A 33 7.80 -1.17 -0.82
N PHE A 34 6.87 -0.51 -0.13
CA PHE A 34 6.54 0.89 -0.36
C PHE A 34 7.76 1.80 -0.17
N PHE A 35 8.43 1.71 0.99
CA PHE A 35 9.60 2.53 1.30
C PHE A 35 10.76 2.28 0.33
N LYS A 36 10.99 1.02 -0.04
CA LYS A 36 12.01 0.65 -1.03
C LYS A 36 11.74 1.31 -2.38
N GLU A 37 10.50 1.31 -2.85
CA GLU A 37 10.15 1.92 -4.14
C GLU A 37 10.26 3.45 -4.08
N ILE A 38 9.65 4.11 -3.10
CA ILE A 38 9.65 5.58 -3.05
C ILE A 38 11.05 6.18 -2.85
N TYR A 39 11.98 5.45 -2.24
CA TYR A 39 13.35 5.92 -2.00
C TYR A 39 14.09 6.32 -3.28
N SER A 40 13.73 5.68 -4.40
CA SER A 40 14.39 5.90 -5.70
C SER A 40 13.76 7.02 -6.53
N TYR A 41 12.66 7.63 -6.05
CA TYR A 41 11.90 8.61 -6.82
C TYR A 41 11.87 9.99 -6.16
N GLY A 42 11.72 11.03 -6.98
CA GLY A 42 11.54 12.40 -6.51
C GLY A 42 10.16 12.66 -5.90
N LEU A 43 10.05 13.77 -5.18
CA LEU A 43 8.90 14.16 -4.34
C LEU A 43 7.54 14.03 -5.04
N LYS A 44 7.43 14.46 -6.31
CA LYS A 44 6.19 14.34 -7.10
C LYS A 44 5.67 12.90 -7.21
N LYS A 45 6.56 11.96 -7.53
CA LYS A 45 6.19 10.53 -7.68
C LYS A 45 5.88 9.91 -6.33
N THR A 46 6.64 10.27 -5.29
CA THR A 46 6.37 9.83 -3.92
C THR A 46 4.96 10.23 -3.49
N THR A 47 4.52 11.46 -3.75
CA THR A 47 3.14 11.89 -3.44
C THR A 47 2.09 11.06 -4.18
N ILE A 48 2.29 10.80 -5.48
CA ILE A 48 1.37 9.98 -6.29
C ILE A 48 1.31 8.54 -5.76
N PHE A 49 2.45 7.97 -5.41
CA PHE A 49 2.54 6.61 -4.88
C PHE A 49 1.93 6.51 -3.49
N SER A 50 2.18 7.46 -2.58
CA SER A 50 1.51 7.52 -1.28
C SER A 50 -0.01 7.59 -1.44
N PHE A 51 -0.50 8.41 -2.36
CA PHE A 51 -1.93 8.50 -2.66
C PHE A 51 -2.48 7.17 -3.17
N LEU A 52 -1.79 6.51 -4.11
CA LEU A 52 -2.21 5.20 -4.63
C LEU A 52 -2.25 4.12 -3.56
N VAL A 53 -1.24 4.02 -2.70
CA VAL A 53 -1.24 3.07 -1.56
C VAL A 53 -2.43 3.34 -0.65
N GLY A 54 -2.63 4.60 -0.24
CA GLY A 54 -3.73 4.99 0.63
C GLY A 54 -5.11 4.72 0.02
N PHE A 55 -5.24 4.93 -1.29
CA PHE A 55 -6.46 4.65 -2.04
C PHE A 55 -6.78 3.15 -2.08
N VAL A 56 -5.81 2.31 -2.47
CA VAL A 56 -5.96 0.84 -2.49
C VAL A 56 -6.27 0.32 -1.09
N PHE A 57 -5.54 0.81 -0.08
CA PHE A 57 -5.79 0.47 1.32
C PHE A 57 -7.22 0.81 1.75
N SER A 58 -7.69 2.03 1.45
CA SER A 58 -9.02 2.49 1.84
C SER A 58 -10.13 1.70 1.15
N LEU A 59 -9.97 1.38 -0.14
CA LEU A 59 -10.94 0.56 -0.87
C LEU A 59 -11.10 -0.83 -0.25
N LEU A 60 -10.01 -1.44 0.19
CA LEU A 60 -10.02 -2.80 0.73
C LEU A 60 -10.38 -2.87 2.22
N THR A 61 -10.14 -1.80 2.98
CA THR A 61 -10.46 -1.76 4.41
C THR A 61 -11.80 -1.11 4.72
N LEU A 62 -12.25 -0.14 3.92
CA LEU A 62 -13.48 0.62 4.19
C LEU A 62 -14.65 0.20 3.29
N TYR A 63 -14.55 -0.93 2.58
CA TYR A 63 -15.61 -1.41 1.68
C TYR A 63 -16.98 -1.56 2.38
N TRP A 64 -16.98 -1.81 3.69
CA TRP A 64 -18.20 -1.95 4.51
C TRP A 64 -18.86 -0.61 4.90
N THR A 65 -18.24 0.52 4.56
CA THR A 65 -18.72 1.86 4.95
C THR A 65 -19.77 2.40 3.98
N VAL A 66 -19.92 1.77 2.80
CA VAL A 66 -20.95 2.06 1.80
C VAL A 66 -22.23 1.30 2.13
#